data_AF-A0A3N5TUE4-F1
#
_entry.id   AF-A0A3N5TUE4-F1
#
_cell.length_a   1.000
_cell.length_b   1.000
_cell.length_c   1.000
_cell.angle_alpha   90.00
_cell.angle_beta   90.00
_cell.angle_gamma   90.00
#
_symmetry.space_group_name_H-M   'P 1'
#
loop_
_entity.id
_entity.type
_entity.pdbx_description
1 polymer ?
#
loop_
_entity_poly.entity_id
_entity_poly.type
_entity_poly.pdbx_seq_one_letter_code
_entity_poly.pdbx_strand_id
1 'polypeptide(L)'
;MKCLSRCAAAVLFVFGVFLLPPPSSAASAESPVSVDSIVFARSVESREPVGAAKEFEASVTQVFCWTKLSVKTLPAAVNHVWYN
;
A
#
# COMPACT_ATOMS: atom_id res chain seq x y z
N MET A 1 -16.66 -33.00 50.54
CA MET A 1 -17.49 -32.62 49.37
C MET A 1 -17.05 -31.29 48.71
N LYS A 2 -15.74 -31.02 48.55
CA LYS A 2 -15.22 -29.76 47.94
C LYS A 2 -14.26 -29.99 46.76
N CYS A 3 -14.00 -31.25 46.39
CA CYS A 3 -13.14 -31.58 45.24
C CYS A 3 -13.89 -31.72 43.91
N LEU A 4 -15.18 -32.07 43.90
CA LEU A 4 -15.93 -32.22 42.64
C LEU A 4 -16.17 -30.88 41.92
N SER A 5 -16.28 -29.77 42.65
CA SER A 5 -16.56 -28.45 42.07
C SER A 5 -15.38 -27.82 41.32
N ARG A 6 -14.14 -28.22 41.64
CA ARG A 6 -12.93 -27.61 41.07
C ARG A 6 -12.57 -28.18 39.70
N CYS A 7 -12.91 -29.44 39.44
CA CYS A 7 -12.69 -30.09 38.15
C CYS A 7 -13.69 -29.61 37.08
N ALA A 8 -14.95 -29.38 37.45
CA ALA A 8 -15.97 -28.90 36.52
C ALA A 8 -15.67 -27.49 35.97
N ALA A 9 -15.18 -26.58 36.83
CA ALA A 9 -14.80 -25.23 36.43
C ALA A 9 -13.56 -25.20 35.51
N ALA A 10 -12.59 -26.08 35.75
CA ALA A 10 -11.37 -26.16 34.93
C ALA A 10 -11.64 -26.73 33.53
N VAL A 11 -12.54 -27.72 33.40
CA VAL A 11 -12.88 -28.35 32.11
C VAL A 11 -13.65 -27.38 31.20
N LEU A 12 -14.55 -26.56 31.77
CA LEU A 12 -15.29 -25.53 31.02
C LEU A 12 -14.38 -24.42 30.47
N PHE A 13 -13.30 -24.08 31.19
CA PHE A 13 -12.36 -23.04 30.76
C PHE A 13 -11.47 -23.48 29.59
N VAL A 14 -11.07 -24.77 29.56
CA VAL A 14 -10.23 -25.32 28.47
C VAL A 14 -11.02 -25.50 27.17
N PHE A 15 -12.31 -25.82 27.24
CA PHE A 15 -13.17 -25.91 26.06
C PHE A 15 -13.58 -24.54 25.48
N GLY A 16 -13.67 -23.50 26.32
CA GLY A 16 -14.03 -22.15 25.88
C GLY A 16 -12.95 -21.44 25.06
N VAL A 17 -11.67 -21.72 25.33
CA VAL A 17 -10.54 -21.07 24.63
C VAL A 17 -10.32 -21.65 23.22
N PHE A 18 -10.72 -22.89 22.97
CA PHE A 18 -10.53 -23.56 21.67
C PHE A 18 -11.55 -23.14 20.58
N LEU A 19 -12.56 -22.35 20.93
CA LEU A 19 -13.57 -21.81 20.02
C LEU A 19 -13.28 -20.38 19.54
N LEU A 20 -12.12 -19.82 19.90
CA LEU A 20 -11.67 -18.56 19.31
C LEU A 20 -11.30 -18.80 17.84
N PRO A 21 -12.01 -18.18 16.88
CA PRO A 21 -11.60 -18.26 15.48
C PRO A 21 -10.18 -17.70 15.38
N PRO A 22 -9.31 -18.30 14.55
CA PRO A 22 -7.99 -17.75 14.32
C PRO A 22 -8.13 -16.30 13.88
N PRO A 23 -7.19 -15.41 14.27
CA PRO A 23 -7.19 -14.04 13.76
C PRO A 23 -7.16 -14.14 12.23
N SER A 24 -8.27 -13.74 11.60
CA SER A 24 -8.39 -13.73 10.16
C SER A 24 -7.37 -12.70 9.66
N SER A 25 -6.24 -13.18 9.15
CA SER A 25 -5.31 -12.34 8.42
C SER A 25 -6.02 -11.95 7.13
N ALA A 26 -6.64 -10.77 7.13
CA ALA A 26 -7.12 -10.15 5.91
C ALA A 26 -5.87 -9.94 5.04
N ALA A 27 -5.65 -10.85 4.09
CA ALA A 27 -4.67 -10.65 3.05
C ALA A 27 -5.04 -9.35 2.34
N SER A 28 -4.24 -8.29 2.55
CA SER A 28 -4.39 -7.03 1.86
C SER A 28 -4.38 -7.32 0.37
N ALA A 29 -5.55 -7.21 -0.27
CA ALA A 29 -5.65 -7.38 -1.71
C ALA A 29 -4.72 -6.34 -2.34
N GLU A 30 -3.65 -6.79 -2.99
CA GLU A 30 -2.73 -5.90 -3.69
C GLU A 30 -3.51 -5.06 -4.70
N SER A 31 -3.39 -3.74 -4.57
CA SER A 31 -3.99 -2.80 -5.51
C SER A 31 -3.60 -3.15 -6.95
N PRO A 32 -4.54 -3.14 -7.91
CA PRO A 32 -4.27 -3.49 -9.30
C PRO A 32 -3.38 -2.46 -10.02
N VAL A 33 -3.15 -1.30 -9.39
CA VAL A 33 -2.31 -0.20 -9.87
C VAL A 33 -1.48 0.33 -8.70
N SER A 34 -0.19 0.57 -8.93
CA SER A 34 0.70 1.30 -8.03
C SER A 34 1.40 2.44 -8.75
N VAL A 35 1.72 3.48 -7.98
CA VAL A 35 2.61 4.56 -8.41
C VAL A 35 3.99 4.23 -7.86
N ASP A 36 4.94 3.98 -8.76
CA ASP A 36 6.27 3.56 -8.37
C ASP A 36 7.18 4.78 -8.12
N SER A 37 6.97 5.86 -8.90
CA SER A 37 7.66 7.13 -8.69
C SER A 37 6.93 8.31 -9.33
N ILE A 38 7.09 9.49 -8.73
CA ILE A 38 6.71 10.78 -9.31
C ILE A 38 7.91 11.72 -9.11
N VAL A 39 8.40 12.30 -10.19
CA VAL A 39 9.51 13.26 -10.16
C VAL A 39 9.27 14.41 -11.12
N PHE A 40 9.86 15.56 -10.82
CA PHE A 40 10.00 16.64 -11.79
C PHE A 40 11.35 16.53 -12.49
N ALA A 41 11.36 16.76 -13.80
CA ALA A 41 12.56 16.66 -14.64
C ALA A 41 12.60 17.77 -15.69
N ARG A 42 13.80 18.04 -16.23
CA ARG A 42 13.99 19.06 -17.28
C ARG A 42 13.59 18.57 -18.67
N SER A 43 13.69 17.27 -18.91
CA SER A 43 13.23 16.61 -20.13
C SER A 43 12.84 15.15 -19.86
N VAL A 44 12.21 14.52 -20.85
CA VAL A 44 11.95 13.08 -20.87
C VAL A 44 12.56 12.51 -22.14
N GLU A 45 13.43 11.52 -21.99
CA GLU A 45 14.18 10.91 -23.09
C GLU A 45 14.09 9.39 -22.97
N SER A 46 13.77 8.69 -24.06
CA SER A 46 13.63 7.23 -24.05
C SER A 46 12.70 6.70 -22.95
N ARG A 47 11.63 7.46 -22.63
CA ARG A 47 10.65 7.20 -21.56
C ARG A 47 11.20 7.33 -20.14
N GLU A 48 12.39 7.87 -19.95
CA GLU A 48 12.99 8.11 -18.64
C GLU A 48 13.15 9.62 -18.37
N PRO A 49 13.05 10.06 -17.10
CA PRO A 49 13.23 11.47 -16.75
C PRO A 49 14.72 11.86 -16.77
N VAL A 50 15.05 13.00 -17.37
CA VAL A 50 16.41 13.53 -17.42
C VAL A 50 16.53 14.81 -16.61
N GLY A 51 17.55 14.86 -15.74
CA GLY A 51 17.76 15.98 -14.82
C GLY A 51 16.63 16.10 -13.80
N ALA A 52 16.24 14.98 -13.18
CA ALA A 52 15.26 14.98 -12.13
C ALA A 52 15.75 15.75 -10.90
N ALA A 53 14.95 16.70 -10.41
CA ALA A 53 15.32 17.55 -9.28
C ALA A 53 14.08 18.08 -8.55
N LYS A 54 14.29 18.59 -7.32
CA LYS A 54 13.25 19.28 -6.54
C LYS A 54 13.25 20.80 -6.75
N GLU A 55 14.40 21.31 -7.18
CA GLU A 55 14.63 22.73 -7.46
C GLU A 55 15.33 22.81 -8.81
N PHE A 56 15.04 23.87 -9.55
CA PHE A 56 15.61 24.12 -10.86
C PHE A 56 16.19 25.52 -10.87
N GLU A 57 17.25 25.71 -11.65
CA GLU A 57 17.78 27.05 -11.88
C GLU A 57 16.74 27.93 -12.58
N ALA A 58 16.81 29.23 -12.34
CA ALA A 58 15.89 30.21 -12.93
C ALA A 58 15.91 30.23 -14.47
N SER A 59 16.96 29.69 -15.09
CA SER A 59 17.09 29.52 -16.54
C SER A 59 16.20 28.41 -17.10
N VAL A 60 15.71 27.49 -16.26
CA VAL A 60 14.82 26.39 -16.68
C VAL A 60 13.40 26.92 -16.85
N THR A 61 12.95 27.00 -18.10
CA THR A 61 11.63 27.57 -18.45
C THR A 61 10.50 26.54 -18.50
N GLN A 62 10.85 25.24 -18.49
CA GLN A 62 9.89 24.14 -18.55
C GLN A 62 10.34 22.98 -17.66
N VAL A 63 9.38 22.41 -16.95
CA VAL A 63 9.55 21.19 -16.15
C VAL A 63 8.49 20.17 -16.53
N PHE A 64 8.83 18.90 -16.46
CA PHE A 64 7.96 17.78 -16.73
C PHE A 64 7.68 17.04 -15.42
N CYS A 65 6.40 16.84 -15.09
CA CYS A 65 6.04 15.86 -14.07
C CYS A 65 6.00 14.48 -14.74
N TRP A 66 6.92 13.61 -14.36
CA TRP A 66 7.04 12.25 -14.88
C TRP A 66 6.62 11.25 -13.81
N THR A 67 5.78 10.30 -14.18
CA THR A 67 5.21 9.30 -13.28
C THR A 67 5.43 7.90 -13.82
N LYS A 68 5.99 7.02 -12.98
CA LYS A 68 6.09 5.59 -13.25
C LYS A 68 4.96 4.85 -12.56
N LEU A 69 4.24 4.02 -13.31
CA LEU A 69 3.12 3.23 -12.82
C LEU A 69 3.36 1.75 -13.11
N SER A 70 3.01 0.90 -12.14
CA SER A 70 2.85 -0.53 -12.36
C SER A 70 1.36 -0.87 -12.36
N VAL A 71 0.91 -1.57 -13.41
CA VAL A 71 -0.51 -1.82 -13.68
C VAL A 71 -0.68 -3.29 -14.06
N LYS A 72 -1.60 -4.01 -13.40
CA LYS A 72 -1.86 -5.43 -13.69
C LYS A 72 -2.58 -5.67 -15.03
N THR A 73 -3.38 -4.72 -15.51
CA THR A 73 -4.18 -4.87 -16.75
C THR A 73 -4.23 -3.56 -17.53
N LEU A 74 -4.02 -3.64 -18.84
CA LEU A 74 -4.07 -2.51 -19.76
C LEU A 74 -5.35 -2.56 -20.64
N PRO A 75 -5.91 -1.40 -21.05
CA PRO A 75 -5.44 -0.04 -20.75
C PRO A 75 -5.80 0.41 -19.32
N ALA A 76 -4.98 1.29 -18.75
CA ALA A 76 -5.29 1.98 -17.49
C ALA A 76 -5.65 3.44 -17.73
N ALA A 77 -6.59 3.95 -16.94
CA ALA A 77 -6.92 5.37 -16.87
C ALA A 77 -6.07 6.04 -15.79
N VAL A 78 -5.46 7.18 -16.13
CA VAL A 78 -4.60 7.96 -15.22
C VAL A 78 -5.19 9.37 -15.10
N ASN A 79 -5.46 9.79 -13.86
CA ASN A 79 -5.90 11.15 -13.55
C ASN A 79 -4.82 11.87 -12.75
N HIS A 80 -4.36 13.02 -13.23
CA HIS A 80 -3.42 13.86 -12.51
C HIS A 80 -4.17 14.98 -11.80
N VAL A 81 -4.19 14.94 -10.47
CA VAL A 81 -4.88 15.93 -9.63
C VAL A 81 -3.83 16.79 -8.95
N TRP A 82 -3.95 18.12 -9.10
CA TRP A 82 -3.08 19.11 -8.47
C TRP A 82 -3.89 19.93 -7.47
N TYR A 83 -3.37 20.08 -6.26
CA TYR A 83 -3.93 20.96 -5.23
C TYR A 83 -3.05 22.22 -5.12
N ASN A 84 -3.68 23.38 -4.95
CA ASN A 84 -3.00 24.67 -4.70
C ASN A 84 -2.84 24.92 -3.19
#